data_AF-A0AAD5ST14-F1
#
_entry.id   AF-A0AAD5ST14-F1
#
_cell.length_a   1.000
_cell.length_b   1.000
_cell.length_c   1.000
_cell.angle_alpha   90.00
_cell.angle_beta   90.00
_cell.angle_gamma   90.00
#
_symmetry.space_group_name_H-M   'P 1'
#
loop_
_entity.id
_entity.type
_entity.pdbx_description
1 polymer ?
#
loop_
_entity_poly.entity_id
_entity_poly.type
_entity_poly.pdbx_seq_one_letter_code
_entity_poly.pdbx_strand_id
1 'polypeptide(L)'
;QLSKDFGDSSQLSQTTELNLLRFAESMKPNHIKYKALFEEDFIKSKPNLAQLVNNFRNWRDKLEILLDNRPRKQHLEYFSHYLAEFEYQKFDEIEIPGQYFLLKDNNKEFIRIDRFQPEVEVLRGCRRLTIRGHDGSLHPFIVQHPAARNCRREERIIQLFRILNGWVVLDRKKESRRRGLQFFLPIIIPLAPMVRLVQDDPSYKSLQEIFEEHCAETGIHRDDPILSFIQKMREMYTDGEAGKKGKVDLTSLKTEIMEDVANRMVPDNILTK
;
A
#
# COMPACT_ATOMS: atom_id res chain seq x y z
N GLN A 1 6.70 -9.68 19.32
CA GLN A 1 7.51 -10.86 18.90
C GLN A 1 8.91 -10.44 18.48
N LEU A 2 9.09 -9.34 17.74
CA LEU A 2 10.40 -8.71 17.46
C LEU A 2 11.19 -8.20 18.68
N SER A 3 10.63 -8.25 19.89
CA SER A 3 11.24 -7.70 21.11
C SER A 3 11.78 -8.76 22.07
N LYS A 4 11.77 -10.04 21.70
CA LYS A 4 12.13 -11.14 22.62
C LYS A 4 13.38 -11.93 22.22
N ASP A 5 13.79 -11.87 20.96
CA ASP A 5 14.92 -12.66 20.45
C ASP A 5 16.07 -11.73 20.05
N PHE A 6 16.77 -11.20 21.05
CA PHE A 6 17.89 -10.26 20.87
C PHE A 6 19.28 -10.91 21.01
N GLY A 7 19.37 -12.24 21.00
CA GLY A 7 20.65 -12.93 20.91
C GLY A 7 21.21 -12.88 19.49
N ASP A 8 22.40 -12.31 19.30
CA ASP A 8 23.16 -12.29 18.03
C ASP A 8 23.51 -13.69 17.48
N SER A 9 23.04 -14.75 18.12
CA SER A 9 23.24 -16.16 17.78
C SER A 9 21.92 -16.92 17.57
N SER A 10 20.80 -16.23 17.31
CA SER A 10 19.54 -16.90 17.01
C SER A 10 19.54 -17.39 15.57
N GLN A 11 19.91 -18.66 15.39
CA GLN A 11 19.68 -19.37 14.12
C GLN A 11 18.22 -19.18 13.70
N LEU A 12 18.00 -19.01 12.39
CA LEU A 12 16.66 -18.85 11.86
C LEU A 12 15.77 -20.00 12.33
N SER A 13 14.55 -19.66 12.74
CA SER A 13 13.56 -20.70 13.06
C SER A 13 13.37 -21.60 11.84
N GLN A 14 13.31 -22.92 12.07
CA GLN A 14 13.11 -23.91 11.02
C GLN A 14 11.85 -23.64 10.19
N THR A 15 10.82 -23.02 10.79
CA THR A 15 9.62 -22.57 10.07
C THR A 15 9.93 -21.47 9.05
N THR A 16 10.79 -20.52 9.40
CA THR A 16 11.22 -19.43 8.52
C THR A 16 12.04 -19.97 7.36
N GLU A 17 12.98 -20.89 7.62
CA GLU A 17 13.79 -21.53 6.57
C GLU A 17 12.92 -22.30 5.57
N LEU A 18 11.97 -23.10 6.06
CA LEU A 18 11.03 -23.84 5.20
C LEU A 18 10.14 -22.89 4.38
N ASN A 19 9.74 -21.75 4.93
CA ASN A 19 8.96 -20.75 4.19
C ASN A 19 9.80 -20.05 3.11
N LEU A 20 11.09 -19.80 3.35
CA LEU A 20 12.01 -19.26 2.34
C LEU A 20 12.20 -20.24 1.18
N LEU A 21 12.36 -21.54 1.47
CA LEU A 21 12.44 -22.58 0.44
C LEU A 21 11.15 -22.66 -0.39
N ARG A 22 9.99 -22.70 0.26
CA ARG A 22 8.68 -22.69 -0.44
C ARG A 22 8.49 -21.42 -1.28
N PHE A 23 8.99 -20.28 -0.82
CA PHE A 23 8.95 -19.04 -1.59
C PHE A 23 9.84 -19.13 -2.84
N ALA A 24 11.05 -19.67 -2.73
CA ALA A 24 11.95 -19.87 -3.86
C ALA A 24 11.36 -20.81 -4.93
N GLU A 25 10.65 -21.85 -4.51
CA GLU A 25 9.97 -22.80 -5.40
C GLU A 25 8.71 -22.21 -6.04
N SER A 26 7.97 -21.34 -5.32
CA SER A 26 6.73 -20.73 -5.80
C SER A 26 6.89 -19.40 -6.56
N MET A 27 8.13 -19.00 -6.87
CA MET A 27 8.37 -17.80 -7.68
C MET A 27 7.74 -17.94 -9.06
N LYS A 28 6.97 -16.92 -9.48
CA LYS A 28 6.32 -16.92 -10.79
C LYS A 28 7.37 -16.92 -11.92
N PRO A 29 7.05 -17.44 -13.12
CA PRO A 29 7.97 -17.52 -14.26
C PRO A 29 8.66 -16.19 -14.60
N ASN A 30 7.94 -15.07 -14.51
CA ASN A 30 8.45 -13.73 -14.79
C ASN A 30 9.53 -13.25 -13.78
N HIS A 31 9.66 -13.92 -12.65
CA HIS A 31 10.63 -13.62 -11.58
C HIS A 31 11.73 -14.67 -11.45
N ILE A 32 11.73 -15.71 -12.31
CA ILE A 32 12.70 -16.82 -12.22
C ILE A 32 14.15 -16.36 -12.38
N LYS A 33 14.37 -15.24 -13.08
CA LYS A 33 15.69 -14.60 -13.22
C LYS A 33 16.32 -14.19 -11.89
N TYR A 34 15.50 -13.96 -10.86
CA TYR A 34 15.97 -13.62 -9.51
C TYR A 34 16.16 -14.86 -8.62
N LYS A 35 15.70 -16.04 -9.06
CA LYS A 35 15.71 -17.26 -8.26
C LYS A 35 17.13 -17.68 -7.87
N ALA A 36 18.07 -17.65 -8.83
CA ALA A 36 19.46 -18.04 -8.57
C ALA A 36 20.13 -17.14 -7.51
N LEU A 37 19.95 -15.82 -7.62
CA LEU A 37 20.45 -14.85 -6.64
C LEU A 37 19.77 -15.03 -5.28
N PHE A 38 18.47 -15.32 -5.27
CA PHE A 38 17.73 -15.55 -4.03
C PHE A 38 18.21 -16.82 -3.31
N GLU A 39 18.45 -17.91 -4.05
CA GLU A 39 18.98 -19.14 -3.47
C GLU A 39 20.39 -18.96 -2.90
N GLU A 40 21.21 -18.11 -3.53
CA GLU A 40 22.54 -17.77 -3.03
C GLU A 40 22.47 -16.98 -1.72
N ASP A 41 21.73 -15.87 -1.71
CA ASP A 41 21.66 -14.94 -0.58
C ASP A 41 20.88 -15.49 0.63
N PHE A 42 19.85 -16.31 0.39
CA PHE A 42 18.91 -16.72 1.45
C PHE A 42 18.99 -18.19 1.84
N ILE A 43 19.41 -19.09 0.94
CA ILE A 43 19.40 -20.54 1.18
C ILE A 43 20.82 -21.06 1.42
N LYS A 44 21.77 -20.72 0.55
CA LYS A 44 23.16 -21.19 0.66
C LYS A 44 23.93 -20.48 1.77
N SER A 45 23.75 -19.16 1.91
CA SER A 45 24.46 -18.37 2.92
C SER A 45 23.99 -18.62 4.36
N LYS A 46 22.80 -19.21 4.57
CA LYS A 46 22.14 -19.38 5.88
C LYS A 46 22.31 -18.15 6.81
N PRO A 47 21.79 -16.98 6.41
CA PRO A 47 22.04 -15.74 7.13
C PRO A 47 21.44 -15.75 8.53
N ASN A 48 22.07 -15.03 9.47
CA ASN A 48 21.45 -14.72 10.77
C ASN A 48 20.24 -13.79 10.59
N LEU A 49 19.32 -13.69 11.57
CA LEU A 49 18.12 -12.86 11.46
C LEU A 49 18.43 -11.39 11.09
N ALA A 50 19.46 -10.79 11.69
CA ALA A 50 19.87 -9.42 11.37
C ALA A 50 20.38 -9.30 9.92
N GLN A 51 21.15 -10.28 9.45
CA GLN A 51 21.64 -10.33 8.07
C GLN A 51 20.49 -10.56 7.08
N LEU A 52 19.53 -11.42 7.43
CA LEU A 52 18.33 -11.68 6.65
C LEU A 52 17.53 -10.39 6.43
N VAL A 53 17.28 -9.64 7.50
CA VAL A 53 16.56 -8.35 7.43
C VAL A 53 17.32 -7.36 6.55
N ASN A 54 18.64 -7.25 6.71
CA ASN A 54 19.46 -6.36 5.90
C ASN A 54 19.44 -6.74 4.41
N ASN A 55 19.53 -8.04 4.10
CA ASN A 55 19.46 -8.55 2.74
C ASN A 55 18.08 -8.25 2.11
N PHE A 56 16.99 -8.46 2.85
CA PHE A 56 15.65 -8.12 2.36
C PHE A 56 15.47 -6.63 2.07
N ARG A 57 16.07 -5.75 2.87
CA ARG A 57 16.05 -4.30 2.61
C ARG A 57 16.82 -3.95 1.34
N ASN A 58 18.04 -4.44 1.21
CA ASN A 58 18.85 -4.24 0.01
C ASN A 58 18.13 -4.75 -1.25
N TRP A 59 17.45 -5.89 -1.16
CA TRP A 59 16.63 -6.44 -2.24
C TRP A 59 15.43 -5.56 -2.55
N ARG A 60 14.70 -5.10 -1.52
CA ARG A 60 13.56 -4.17 -1.68
C ARG A 60 14.01 -2.91 -2.42
N ASP A 61 15.07 -2.25 -1.95
CA ASP A 61 15.51 -0.97 -2.49
C ASP A 61 16.01 -1.12 -3.94
N LYS A 62 16.75 -2.19 -4.25
CA LYS A 62 17.14 -2.51 -5.64
C LYS A 62 15.93 -2.78 -6.54
N LEU A 63 14.94 -3.53 -6.06
CA LEU A 63 13.73 -3.83 -6.83
C LEU A 63 12.88 -2.59 -7.05
N GLU A 64 12.85 -1.68 -6.09
CA GLU A 64 12.14 -0.40 -6.20
C GLU A 64 12.76 0.51 -7.24
N ILE A 65 14.10 0.64 -7.27
CA ILE A 65 14.80 1.37 -8.34
C ILE A 65 14.47 0.78 -9.72
N LEU A 66 14.43 -0.55 -9.84
CA LEU A 66 14.06 -1.22 -11.08
C LEU A 66 12.59 -1.01 -11.48
N LEU A 67 11.69 -0.79 -10.52
CA LEU A 67 10.29 -0.47 -10.77
C LEU A 67 10.12 0.99 -11.16
N ASP A 68 10.85 1.91 -10.52
CA ASP A 68 10.81 3.34 -10.77
C ASP A 68 11.42 3.72 -12.13
N ASN A 69 12.40 2.95 -12.61
CA ASN A 69 12.98 3.12 -13.95
C ASN A 69 12.00 2.73 -15.08
N ARG A 70 10.84 2.14 -14.77
CA ARG A 70 9.86 1.81 -15.81
C ARG A 70 9.10 3.07 -16.25
N PRO A 71 8.71 3.15 -17.53
CA PRO A 71 7.91 4.27 -17.99
C PRO A 71 6.58 4.28 -17.24
N ARG A 72 6.29 5.41 -16.57
CA ARG A 72 5.06 5.63 -15.80
C ARG A 72 3.82 5.62 -16.69
N LYS A 73 3.94 6.02 -17.95
CA LYS A 73 2.84 6.00 -18.94
C LYS A 73 3.13 4.94 -19.99
N GLN A 74 2.17 4.07 -20.24
CA GLN A 74 2.25 3.01 -21.25
C GLN A 74 0.95 2.96 -22.04
N HIS A 75 1.03 2.61 -23.32
CA HIS A 75 -0.16 2.51 -24.16
C HIS A 75 -1.03 1.31 -23.74
N LEU A 76 -2.35 1.52 -23.69
CA LEU A 76 -3.36 0.50 -23.36
C LEU A 76 -3.31 -0.69 -24.32
N GLU A 77 -3.00 -0.43 -25.59
CA GLU A 77 -2.87 -1.42 -26.66
C GLU A 77 -1.87 -2.53 -26.33
N TYR A 78 -0.80 -2.23 -25.59
CA TYR A 78 0.17 -3.24 -25.15
C TYR A 78 -0.38 -4.23 -24.14
N PHE A 79 -1.45 -3.86 -23.42
CA PHE A 79 -2.06 -4.69 -22.40
C PHE A 79 -3.30 -5.40 -22.89
N SER A 80 -4.19 -4.67 -23.56
CA SER A 80 -5.45 -5.21 -24.05
C SER A 80 -5.92 -4.45 -25.28
N HIS A 81 -5.87 -5.13 -26.41
CA HIS A 81 -6.43 -4.61 -27.66
C HIS A 81 -7.95 -4.43 -27.58
N TYR A 82 -8.65 -5.33 -26.87
CA TYR A 82 -10.10 -5.26 -26.67
C TYR A 82 -10.57 -3.98 -25.96
N LEU A 83 -9.82 -3.49 -24.97
CA LEU A 83 -10.19 -2.25 -24.28
C LEU A 83 -9.85 -1.00 -25.11
N ALA A 84 -8.81 -1.07 -25.93
CA ALA A 84 -8.46 0.02 -26.85
C ALA A 84 -9.51 0.16 -27.97
N GLU A 85 -10.02 -0.95 -28.49
CA GLU A 85 -11.04 -0.97 -29.55
C GLU A 85 -12.48 -0.96 -29.02
N PHE A 86 -12.67 -0.75 -27.72
CA PHE A 86 -13.98 -0.80 -27.08
C PHE A 86 -15.00 0.13 -27.74
N GLU A 87 -14.59 1.30 -28.20
CA GLU A 87 -15.45 2.28 -28.88
C GLU A 87 -16.11 1.70 -30.15
N TYR A 88 -15.39 0.85 -30.88
CA TYR A 88 -15.85 0.28 -32.17
C TYR A 88 -16.62 -1.03 -32.01
N GLN A 89 -16.39 -1.76 -30.91
CA GLN A 89 -16.99 -3.07 -30.65
C GLN A 89 -18.22 -3.01 -29.72
N LYS A 90 -18.58 -1.83 -29.22
CA LYS A 90 -19.67 -1.67 -28.24
C LYS A 90 -21.04 -1.81 -28.91
N PHE A 91 -21.75 -2.89 -28.59
CA PHE A 91 -23.13 -3.12 -29.04
C PHE A 91 -24.19 -2.51 -28.10
N ASP A 92 -23.87 -2.35 -26.81
CA ASP A 92 -24.81 -1.87 -25.77
C ASP A 92 -24.22 -0.73 -24.94
N GLU A 93 -25.09 0.15 -24.45
CA GLU A 93 -24.71 1.29 -23.59
C GLU A 93 -24.29 0.83 -22.18
N ILE A 94 -22.98 0.61 -21.99
CA ILE A 94 -22.40 0.26 -20.69
C ILE A 94 -22.24 1.50 -19.80
N GLU A 95 -22.72 1.43 -18.56
CA GLU A 95 -22.55 2.44 -17.51
C GLU A 95 -21.17 2.34 -16.84
N ILE A 96 -20.64 3.48 -16.35
CA ILE A 96 -19.36 3.47 -15.62
C ILE A 96 -19.55 2.68 -14.33
N PRO A 97 -18.66 1.71 -14.05
CA PRO A 97 -18.85 0.80 -12.93
C PRO A 97 -18.81 1.59 -11.60
N GLY A 98 -19.67 1.17 -10.67
CA GLY A 98 -19.65 1.63 -9.29
C GLY A 98 -20.55 2.84 -8.95
N GLN A 99 -21.29 3.37 -9.92
CA GLN A 99 -22.29 4.41 -9.69
C GLN A 99 -23.44 3.94 -8.78
N TYR A 100 -23.81 2.67 -8.85
CA TYR A 100 -24.81 2.06 -7.97
C TYR A 100 -24.43 2.05 -6.48
N PHE A 101 -23.16 2.24 -6.14
CA PHE A 101 -22.75 2.39 -4.74
C PHE A 101 -23.02 3.80 -4.20
N LEU A 102 -23.27 4.77 -5.07
CA LEU A 102 -23.76 6.08 -4.68
C LEU A 102 -25.28 5.89 -4.53
N LEU A 103 -25.80 6.03 -3.32
CA LEU A 103 -27.22 5.85 -2.99
C LEU A 103 -28.08 6.97 -3.62
N LYS A 104 -28.10 7.03 -4.94
CA LYS A 104 -28.89 7.94 -5.77
C LYS A 104 -30.21 7.27 -6.12
N ASP A 105 -31.29 8.04 -6.09
CA ASP A 105 -32.64 7.52 -6.29
C ASP A 105 -33.01 7.23 -7.76
N ASN A 106 -32.24 7.77 -8.72
CA ASN A 106 -32.55 7.66 -10.14
C ASN A 106 -31.32 7.26 -10.98
N ASN A 107 -31.50 6.27 -11.86
CA ASN A 107 -30.45 5.74 -12.74
C ASN A 107 -30.35 6.49 -14.07
N LYS A 108 -31.31 7.37 -14.40
CA LYS A 108 -31.31 8.11 -15.68
C LYS A 108 -30.11 9.07 -15.83
N GLU A 109 -29.52 9.49 -14.71
CA GLU A 109 -28.36 10.38 -14.68
C GLU A 109 -27.03 9.62 -14.68
N PHE A 110 -27.05 8.29 -14.88
CA PHE A 110 -25.82 7.52 -14.84
C PHE A 110 -24.95 7.75 -16.06
N ILE A 111 -23.68 7.98 -15.78
CA ILE A 111 -22.68 8.27 -16.79
C ILE A 111 -22.36 6.96 -17.53
N ARG A 112 -22.45 6.97 -18.85
CA ARG A 112 -22.08 5.84 -19.71
C ARG A 112 -20.62 5.93 -20.11
N ILE A 113 -19.99 4.78 -20.31
CA ILE A 113 -18.62 4.69 -20.83
C ILE A 113 -18.66 5.12 -22.30
N ASP A 114 -17.92 6.17 -22.64
CA ASP A 114 -17.66 6.58 -24.01
C ASP A 114 -16.51 5.74 -24.58
N ARG A 115 -15.33 5.91 -24.00
CA ARG A 115 -14.10 5.21 -24.40
C ARG A 115 -13.12 5.06 -23.24
N PHE A 116 -12.14 4.19 -23.39
CA PHE A 116 -10.98 4.12 -22.50
C PHE A 116 -9.89 5.06 -22.97
N GLN A 117 -9.19 5.71 -22.04
CA GLN A 117 -8.02 6.51 -22.40
C GLN A 117 -6.89 5.59 -22.89
N PRO A 118 -6.16 5.98 -23.95
CA PRO A 118 -5.10 5.15 -24.54
C PRO A 118 -3.86 5.09 -23.64
N GLU A 119 -3.69 6.02 -22.69
CA GLU A 119 -2.59 6.01 -21.73
C GLU A 119 -3.02 5.31 -20.43
N VAL A 120 -2.25 4.31 -20.03
CA VAL A 120 -2.34 3.63 -18.73
C VAL A 120 -1.17 4.07 -17.89
N GLU A 121 -1.44 4.44 -16.65
CA GLU A 121 -0.39 4.78 -15.69
C GLU A 121 0.04 3.55 -14.89
N VAL A 122 1.34 3.28 -14.87
CA VAL A 122 1.94 2.17 -14.13
C VAL A 122 2.48 2.70 -12.81
N LEU A 123 1.79 2.34 -11.73
CA LEU A 123 2.17 2.64 -10.36
C LEU A 123 2.96 1.46 -9.76
N ARG A 124 3.56 1.66 -8.59
CA ARG A 124 4.24 0.58 -7.85
C ARG A 124 3.22 -0.48 -7.43
N GLY A 125 3.24 -1.63 -8.12
CA GLY A 125 2.39 -2.79 -7.81
C GLY A 125 0.95 -2.74 -8.34
N CYS A 126 0.49 -1.62 -8.88
CA CYS A 126 -0.84 -1.48 -9.48
C CYS A 126 -0.80 -0.69 -10.80
N ARG A 127 -1.87 -0.74 -11.58
CA ARG A 127 -2.00 0.05 -12.81
C ARG A 127 -3.26 0.90 -12.73
N ARG A 128 -3.19 2.16 -13.15
CA ARG A 128 -4.33 3.08 -13.22
C ARG A 128 -4.80 3.20 -14.66
N LEU A 129 -6.07 2.89 -14.86
CA LEU A 129 -6.82 2.98 -16.11
C LEU A 129 -7.81 4.14 -15.99
N THR A 130 -7.84 5.02 -16.98
CA THR A 130 -8.80 6.13 -17.00
C THR A 130 -9.93 5.86 -17.99
N ILE A 131 -11.16 5.90 -17.51
CA ILE A 131 -12.36 5.72 -18.31
C ILE A 131 -12.95 7.09 -18.62
N ARG A 132 -13.30 7.36 -19.88
CA ARG A 132 -14.00 8.57 -20.28
C ARG A 132 -15.50 8.33 -20.30
N GLY A 133 -16.25 9.21 -19.64
CA GLY A 133 -17.71 9.22 -19.67
C GLY A 133 -18.27 9.91 -20.90
N HIS A 134 -19.52 9.62 -21.24
CA HIS A 134 -20.28 10.26 -22.32
C HIS A 134 -20.44 11.78 -22.15
N ASP A 135 -20.36 12.27 -20.90
CA ASP A 135 -20.38 13.68 -20.53
C ASP A 135 -18.99 14.34 -20.65
N GLY A 136 -17.98 13.57 -21.04
CA GLY A 136 -16.59 14.00 -21.13
C GLY A 136 -15.82 13.92 -19.81
N SER A 137 -16.45 13.49 -18.71
CA SER A 137 -15.78 13.31 -17.42
C SER A 137 -14.73 12.18 -17.47
N LEU A 138 -13.68 12.31 -16.65
CA LEU A 138 -12.61 11.33 -16.55
C LEU A 138 -12.68 10.61 -15.22
N HIS A 139 -12.77 9.28 -15.29
CA HIS A 139 -12.87 8.39 -14.14
C HIS A 139 -11.64 7.50 -14.05
N PRO A 140 -10.60 7.92 -13.32
CA PRO A 140 -9.44 7.07 -13.02
C PRO A 140 -9.79 5.94 -12.05
N PHE A 141 -9.37 4.73 -12.41
CA PHE A 141 -9.50 3.51 -11.62
C PHE A 141 -8.17 2.77 -11.52
N ILE A 142 -7.75 2.43 -10.31
CA ILE A 142 -6.65 1.49 -10.07
C ILE A 142 -7.17 0.05 -10.22
N VAL A 143 -6.52 -0.69 -11.10
CA VAL A 143 -6.65 -2.14 -11.25
C VAL A 143 -5.70 -2.81 -10.25
N GLN A 144 -6.27 -3.45 -9.23
CA GLN A 144 -5.51 -4.21 -8.24
C GLN A 144 -5.52 -5.69 -8.60
N HIS A 145 -4.35 -6.24 -8.91
CA HIS A 145 -4.15 -7.66 -9.18
C HIS A 145 -2.77 -8.11 -8.67
N PRO A 146 -2.67 -8.99 -7.66
CA PRO A 146 -3.76 -9.70 -6.98
C PRO A 146 -4.42 -8.86 -5.87
N ALA A 147 -5.75 -8.93 -5.76
CA ALA A 147 -6.48 -8.37 -4.63
C ALA A 147 -6.19 -9.16 -3.33
N ALA A 148 -6.10 -8.45 -2.20
CA ALA A 148 -5.87 -9.05 -0.89
C ALA A 148 -7.06 -9.92 -0.44
N ARG A 149 -6.79 -11.00 0.32
CA ARG A 149 -7.83 -11.97 0.75
C ARG A 149 -8.93 -11.34 1.63
N ASN A 150 -8.63 -10.24 2.30
CA ASN A 150 -9.53 -9.50 3.18
C ASN A 150 -10.40 -8.46 2.43
N CYS A 151 -10.32 -8.37 1.10
CA CYS A 151 -11.06 -7.39 0.28
C CYS A 151 -12.56 -7.33 0.60
N ARG A 152 -13.22 -8.48 0.78
CA ARG A 152 -14.65 -8.55 1.11
C ARG A 152 -15.01 -7.94 2.46
N ARG A 153 -14.09 -7.97 3.43
CA ARG A 153 -14.30 -7.32 4.74
C ARG A 153 -14.24 -5.80 4.59
N GLU A 154 -13.28 -5.31 3.81
CA GLU A 154 -13.12 -3.88 3.51
C GLU A 154 -14.36 -3.32 2.79
N GLU A 155 -14.86 -4.03 1.76
CA GLU A 155 -16.05 -3.63 0.99
C GLU A 155 -17.29 -3.48 1.87
N ARG A 156 -17.52 -4.42 2.80
CA ARG A 156 -18.65 -4.35 3.75
C ARG A 156 -18.55 -3.16 4.70
N ILE A 157 -17.34 -2.85 5.17
CA ILE A 157 -17.10 -1.69 6.05
C ILE A 157 -17.33 -0.39 5.27
N ILE A 158 -16.85 -0.31 4.03
CA ILE A 158 -17.10 0.84 3.16
C ILE A 158 -18.60 1.02 2.90
N GLN A 159 -19.32 -0.08 2.64
CA GLN A 159 -20.77 -0.04 2.45
C GLN A 159 -21.50 0.47 3.72
N LEU A 160 -21.08 0.02 4.90
CA LEU A 160 -21.61 0.52 6.17
C LEU A 160 -21.43 2.05 6.28
N PHE A 161 -20.23 2.57 6.02
CA PHE A 161 -19.98 4.01 6.05
C PHE A 161 -20.76 4.78 4.97
N ARG A 162 -21.01 4.18 3.80
CA ARG A 162 -21.88 4.77 2.76
C ARG A 162 -23.31 4.93 3.24
N ILE A 163 -23.85 3.91 3.92
CA ILE A 163 -25.20 3.98 4.51
C ILE A 163 -25.23 5.03 5.63
N LEU A 164 -24.17 5.15 6.44
CA LEU A 164 -24.08 6.19 7.47
C LEU A 164 -24.07 7.61 6.88
N ASN A 165 -23.39 7.80 5.74
CA ASN A 165 -23.42 9.05 4.98
C ASN A 165 -24.83 9.36 4.45
N GLY A 166 -25.47 8.42 3.74
CA GLY A 166 -26.71 8.65 3.01
C GLY A 166 -27.99 8.60 3.86
N TRP A 167 -28.03 7.77 4.90
CA TRP A 167 -29.30 7.39 5.55
C TRP A 167 -29.49 7.94 6.97
N VAL A 168 -28.43 8.08 7.78
CA VAL A 168 -28.62 8.17 9.25
C VAL A 168 -28.09 9.43 9.96
N VAL A 169 -26.93 10.03 9.64
CA VAL A 169 -26.30 10.97 10.63
C VAL A 169 -25.81 12.31 10.11
N LEU A 170 -25.21 12.39 8.92
CA LEU A 170 -24.44 13.58 8.55
C LEU A 170 -25.24 14.61 7.74
N ASP A 171 -26.04 14.17 6.78
CA ASP A 171 -26.81 15.13 5.98
C ASP A 171 -28.11 15.57 6.68
N ARG A 172 -28.75 14.69 7.45
CA ARG A 172 -30.00 15.01 8.17
C ARG A 172 -29.80 15.88 9.41
N LYS A 173 -28.58 15.93 9.99
CA LYS A 173 -28.29 16.73 11.19
C LYS A 173 -27.75 18.10 10.80
N LYS A 174 -28.41 19.15 11.28
CA LYS A 174 -28.05 20.56 11.04
C LYS A 174 -26.57 20.84 11.31
N GLU A 175 -26.04 20.35 12.43
CA GLU A 175 -24.65 20.60 12.84
C GLU A 175 -23.61 19.95 11.92
N SER A 176 -23.87 18.74 11.45
CA SER A 176 -23.00 18.01 10.53
C SER A 176 -23.05 18.62 9.13
N ARG A 177 -24.26 18.94 8.64
CA ARG A 177 -24.47 19.62 7.35
C ARG A 177 -23.83 21.02 7.33
N ARG A 178 -23.98 21.81 8.40
CA ARG A 178 -23.36 23.15 8.50
C ARG A 178 -21.83 23.09 8.40
N ARG A 179 -21.22 22.01 8.89
CA ARG A 179 -19.77 21.76 8.83
C ARG A 179 -19.33 20.99 7.58
N GLY A 180 -20.27 20.56 6.72
CA GLY A 180 -19.96 19.76 5.54
C GLY A 180 -19.33 18.39 5.86
N LEU A 181 -19.59 17.83 7.04
CA LEU A 181 -18.96 16.58 7.46
C LEU A 181 -19.51 15.42 6.62
N GLN A 182 -18.63 14.73 5.89
CA GLN A 182 -18.95 13.54 5.11
C GLN A 182 -17.78 12.56 5.18
N PHE A 183 -18.06 11.25 5.23
CA PHE A 183 -17.01 10.26 5.04
C PHE A 183 -16.63 10.20 3.56
N PHE A 184 -15.37 10.50 3.24
CA PHE A 184 -14.83 10.23 1.91
C PHE A 184 -14.58 8.72 1.77
N LEU A 185 -15.27 8.08 0.83
CA LEU A 185 -15.24 6.63 0.66
C LEU A 185 -14.95 6.29 -0.80
N PRO A 186 -13.82 5.63 -1.11
CA PRO A 186 -13.51 5.24 -2.47
C PRO A 186 -14.54 4.23 -2.98
N ILE A 187 -14.80 4.26 -4.28
CA ILE A 187 -15.61 3.24 -4.95
C ILE A 187 -14.71 2.03 -5.20
N ILE A 188 -15.05 0.90 -4.60
CA ILE A 188 -14.35 -0.38 -4.80
C ILE A 188 -15.32 -1.36 -5.47
N ILE A 189 -14.87 -1.93 -6.58
CA ILE A 189 -15.69 -2.74 -7.46
C ILE A 189 -14.97 -4.09 -7.66
N PRO A 190 -15.46 -5.16 -7.02
CA PRO A 190 -14.89 -6.49 -7.24
C PRO A 190 -15.30 -6.99 -8.63
N LEU A 191 -14.32 -7.26 -9.50
CA LEU A 191 -14.56 -7.91 -10.80
C LEU A 191 -14.45 -9.43 -10.69
N ALA A 192 -13.41 -9.88 -9.98
CA ALA A 192 -13.13 -11.30 -9.74
C ALA A 192 -12.53 -11.47 -8.33
N PRO A 193 -12.45 -12.70 -7.77
CA PRO A 193 -11.91 -12.92 -6.43
C PRO A 193 -10.49 -12.37 -6.21
N MET A 194 -9.68 -12.25 -7.28
CA MET A 194 -8.32 -11.72 -7.24
C MET A 194 -8.14 -10.40 -8.00
N VAL A 195 -9.22 -9.78 -8.50
CA VAL A 195 -9.15 -8.55 -9.29
C VAL A 195 -10.26 -7.59 -8.85
N ARG A 196 -9.88 -6.37 -8.48
CA ARG A 196 -10.82 -5.29 -8.16
C ARG A 196 -10.40 -3.98 -8.80
N LEU A 197 -11.38 -3.14 -9.09
CA LEU A 197 -11.18 -1.74 -9.45
C LEU A 197 -11.37 -0.89 -8.20
N VAL A 198 -10.46 0.05 -7.99
CA VAL A 198 -10.54 1.04 -6.92
C VAL A 198 -10.50 2.41 -7.56
N GLN A 199 -11.49 3.24 -7.31
CA GLN A 199 -11.47 4.63 -7.75
C GLN A 199 -10.33 5.36 -7.05
N ASP A 200 -9.50 6.05 -7.82
CA ASP A 200 -8.30 6.73 -7.36
C ASP A 200 -8.12 8.04 -8.12
N ASP A 201 -7.79 9.13 -7.42
CA ASP A 201 -7.45 10.40 -8.06
C ASP A 201 -5.92 10.53 -8.17
N PRO A 202 -5.37 10.98 -9.32
CA PRO A 202 -3.92 11.23 -9.46
C PRO A 202 -3.31 12.19 -8.43
N SER A 203 -4.13 13.00 -7.79
CA SER A 203 -3.72 13.95 -6.75
C SER A 203 -3.53 13.29 -5.39
N TYR A 204 -3.99 12.06 -5.19
CA TYR A 204 -3.84 11.37 -3.92
C TYR A 204 -2.41 10.86 -3.73
N LYS A 205 -1.84 11.23 -2.58
CA LYS A 205 -0.57 10.70 -2.07
C LYS A 205 -0.82 10.08 -0.70
N SER A 206 -0.14 8.98 -0.43
CA SER A 206 -0.17 8.38 0.91
C SER A 206 0.72 9.17 1.88
N LEU A 207 0.37 9.15 3.17
CA LEU A 207 1.23 9.72 4.22
C LEU A 207 2.60 9.03 4.26
N GLN A 208 2.64 7.75 3.87
CA GLN A 208 3.90 7.04 3.70
C GLN A 208 4.73 7.72 2.62
N GLU A 209 4.22 7.87 1.39
CA GLU A 209 4.97 8.52 0.29
C GLU A 209 5.49 9.91 0.66
N ILE A 210 4.69 10.71 1.39
CA ILE A 210 5.13 12.03 1.87
C ILE A 210 6.33 11.89 2.83
N PHE A 211 6.29 10.91 3.73
CA PHE A 211 7.42 10.61 4.60
C PHE A 211 8.64 10.11 3.83
N GLU A 212 8.45 9.29 2.80
CA GLU A 212 9.54 8.80 1.94
C GLU A 212 10.22 9.93 1.17
N GLU A 213 9.42 10.90 0.68
CA GLU A 213 9.90 12.11 0.00
C GLU A 213 10.75 12.96 0.95
N HIS A 214 10.29 13.19 2.18
CA HIS A 214 11.06 13.88 3.21
C HIS A 214 12.37 13.16 3.57
N CYS A 215 12.33 11.84 3.73
CA CYS A 215 13.51 11.02 3.96
C CYS A 215 14.54 11.16 2.81
N ALA A 216 14.06 11.15 1.56
CA ALA A 216 14.93 11.33 0.40
C ALA A 216 15.59 12.72 0.37
N GLU A 217 14.86 13.78 0.72
CA GLU A 217 15.38 15.15 0.78
C GLU A 217 16.42 15.35 1.89
N THR A 218 16.20 14.74 3.05
CA THR A 218 17.10 14.83 4.22
C THR A 218 18.29 13.87 4.13
N GLY A 219 18.28 12.94 3.16
CA GLY A 219 19.30 11.90 3.01
C GLY A 219 19.23 10.81 4.08
N ILE A 220 18.13 10.71 4.82
CA ILE A 220 17.88 9.67 5.82
C ILE A 220 17.13 8.52 5.13
N HIS A 221 17.51 7.28 5.38
CA HIS A 221 16.80 6.16 4.80
C HIS A 221 15.51 5.84 5.60
N ARG A 222 14.44 5.43 4.91
CA ARG A 222 13.09 5.24 5.49
C ARG A 222 13.05 4.29 6.70
N ASP A 223 13.97 3.33 6.76
CA ASP A 223 14.04 2.36 7.86
C ASP A 223 14.96 2.79 9.02
N ASP A 224 15.69 3.89 8.88
CA ASP A 224 16.67 4.35 9.88
C ASP A 224 16.05 4.70 11.23
N PRO A 225 14.85 5.35 11.31
CA PRO A 225 14.20 5.62 12.59
C PRO A 225 13.90 4.32 13.35
N ILE A 226 13.44 3.30 12.64
CA ILE A 226 13.12 1.99 13.23
C ILE A 226 14.41 1.29 13.67
N LEU A 227 15.47 1.35 12.88
CA LEU A 227 16.76 0.79 13.26
C LEU A 227 17.36 1.48 14.48
N SER A 228 17.36 2.80 14.52
CA SER A 228 17.86 3.57 15.65
C SER A 228 17.09 3.23 16.92
N PHE A 229 15.77 3.07 16.82
CA PHE A 229 14.95 2.62 17.95
C PHE A 229 15.34 1.21 18.42
N ILE A 230 15.50 0.25 17.49
CA ILE A 230 15.89 -1.12 17.82
C ILE A 230 17.27 -1.17 18.45
N GLN A 231 18.24 -0.43 17.90
CA GLN A 231 19.61 -0.40 18.39
C GLN A 231 19.68 0.20 19.79
N LYS A 232 19.05 1.36 20.03
CA LYS A 232 19.01 1.98 21.38
C LYS A 232 18.30 1.09 22.40
N MET A 233 17.20 0.45 22.00
CA MET A 233 16.54 -0.54 22.86
C MET A 233 17.48 -1.71 23.19
N ARG A 234 18.28 -2.18 22.22
CA ARG A 234 19.26 -3.26 22.43
C ARG A 234 20.35 -2.86 23.41
N GLU A 235 20.96 -1.70 23.21
CA GLU A 235 22.02 -1.16 24.08
C GLU A 235 21.53 -1.08 25.54
N MET A 236 20.30 -0.60 25.76
CA MET A 236 19.69 -0.52 27.09
C MET A 236 19.37 -1.89 27.73
N TYR A 237 19.09 -2.91 26.91
CA TYR A 237 18.91 -4.28 27.41
C TYR A 237 20.24 -4.95 27.76
N THR A 238 21.29 -4.71 26.96
CA THR A 238 22.63 -5.28 27.18
C THR A 238 23.34 -4.65 28.38
N ASP A 239 23.12 -3.36 28.65
CA ASP A 239 23.69 -2.66 29.82
C ASP A 239 23.04 -3.05 31.16
N GLY A 240 22.08 -3.99 31.17
CA GLY A 240 21.47 -4.53 32.40
C GLY A 240 20.53 -3.55 33.13
N GLU A 241 20.41 -2.31 32.64
CA GLU A 241 19.48 -1.28 33.11
C GLU A 241 18.02 -1.76 33.01
N ALA A 242 17.64 -2.40 31.91
CA ALA A 242 16.26 -2.86 31.68
C ALA A 242 15.90 -4.18 32.39
N GLY A 243 16.89 -4.99 32.80
CA GLY A 243 16.67 -6.26 33.50
C GLY A 243 16.31 -6.08 34.99
N LYS A 244 16.64 -4.92 35.57
CA LYS A 244 16.38 -4.58 36.98
C LYS A 244 15.20 -3.61 37.19
N LYS A 245 14.76 -2.92 36.14
CA LYS A 245 13.72 -1.87 36.20
C LYS A 245 12.32 -2.44 35.94
N GLY A 246 11.30 -1.88 36.62
CA GLY A 246 9.93 -2.39 36.56
C GLY A 246 9.27 -2.17 35.19
N LYS A 247 8.09 -2.78 34.95
CA LYS A 247 7.32 -2.60 33.69
C LYS A 247 7.03 -1.12 33.36
N VAL A 248 6.88 -0.27 34.38
CA VAL A 248 6.59 1.16 34.24
C VAL A 248 7.82 1.91 33.70
N ASP A 249 9.01 1.66 34.26
CA ASP A 249 10.27 2.27 33.81
C ASP A 249 10.63 1.91 32.37
N LEU A 250 10.33 0.67 31.94
CA LEU A 250 10.55 0.25 30.56
C LEU A 250 9.63 1.00 29.57
N THR A 251 8.45 1.42 30.03
CA THR A 251 7.51 2.16 29.19
C THR A 251 7.97 3.61 29.04
N SER A 252 8.40 4.23 30.14
CA SER A 252 8.99 5.58 30.13
C SER A 252 10.27 5.66 29.28
N LEU A 253 11.12 4.63 29.35
CA LEU A 253 12.32 4.57 28.52
C LEU A 253 12.00 4.45 27.02
N LYS A 254 10.97 3.68 26.67
CA LYS A 254 10.51 3.59 25.28
C LYS A 254 10.00 4.92 24.75
N THR A 255 9.27 5.69 25.57
CA THR A 255 8.78 7.00 25.17
C THR A 255 9.94 7.99 24.99
N GLU A 256 10.93 7.97 25.87
CA GLU A 256 12.12 8.83 25.75
C GLU A 256 12.92 8.53 24.46
N ILE A 257 13.16 7.24 24.16
CA ILE A 257 13.84 6.84 22.92
C ILE A 257 13.01 7.24 21.70
N MET A 258 11.67 7.11 21.77
CA MET A 258 10.78 7.49 20.67
C MET A 258 10.80 9.01 20.44
N GLU A 259 10.79 9.81 21.49
CA GLU A 259 10.90 11.28 21.40
C GLU A 259 12.25 11.72 20.83
N ASP A 260 13.35 11.09 21.25
CA ASP A 260 14.68 11.40 20.70
C ASP A 260 14.78 11.04 19.21
N VAL A 261 14.23 9.89 18.80
CA VAL A 261 14.17 9.51 17.37
C VAL A 261 13.27 10.45 16.58
N ALA A 262 12.11 10.85 17.12
CA ALA A 262 11.21 11.79 16.47
C ALA A 262 11.89 13.15 16.28
N ASN A 263 12.45 13.73 17.33
CA ASN A 263 13.12 15.03 17.27
C ASN A 263 14.30 15.05 16.28
N ARG A 264 15.03 13.94 16.16
CA ARG A 264 16.21 13.85 15.29
C ARG A 264 15.91 13.50 13.83
N MET A 265 14.93 12.62 13.59
CA MET A 265 14.72 11.99 12.28
C MET A 265 13.33 12.22 11.67
N VAL A 266 12.32 12.56 12.49
CA VAL A 266 10.93 12.72 12.03
C VAL A 266 10.31 13.96 12.68
N PRO A 267 10.63 15.17 12.18
CA PRO A 267 10.09 16.38 12.77
C PRO A 267 8.56 16.45 12.60
N ASP A 268 7.85 17.04 13.57
CA ASP A 268 6.38 17.14 13.56
C ASP A 268 5.81 18.02 12.43
N ASN A 269 6.67 18.72 11.69
CA ASN A 269 6.29 19.66 10.64
C ASN A 269 6.39 19.09 9.21
N ILE A 270 6.57 17.78 9.03
CA ILE A 270 6.67 17.18 7.69
C ILE A 270 5.41 17.44 6.86
N LEU A 271 4.22 17.36 7.47
CA LEU A 271 2.96 17.52 6.73
C LEU A 271 2.61 18.98 6.42
N THR A 272 3.22 19.94 7.11
CA THR A 272 2.91 21.36 6.97
C THR A 272 3.93 22.12 6.11
N LYS A 273 5.07 21.50 5.80
CA LYS A 273 6.07 22.00 4.86
C LYS A 273 5.65 21.76 3.42
#